data_AF-A0A1X7T7D3-F1
#
_entry.id   AF-A0A1X7T7D3-F1
#
_cell.length_a   1.000
_cell.length_b   1.000
_cell.length_c   1.000
_cell.angle_alpha   90.00
_cell.angle_beta   90.00
_cell.angle_gamma   90.00
#
_symmetry.space_group_name_H-M   'P 1'
#
loop_
_entity.id
_entity.type
_entity.pdbx_description
1 polymer ?
#
loop_
_entity_poly.entity_id
_entity_poly.type
_entity_poly.pdbx_seq_one_letter_code
_entity_poly.pdbx_strand_id
1 'polypeptide(L)'
;MYRLSVDCKMLLEVRGRYYELLTHCIPPDIIFKRILNELVANCDGTLKAEVTQLAAQYQAQSQLGSKAIFHLEAFTAKFMRIYKQFLEEGLESMGF
;
A
#
# COMPACT_ATOMS: atom_id res chain seq x y z
N MET A 1 6.88 17.93 -13.44
CA MET A 1 7.46 16.69 -12.87
C MET A 1 7.40 16.74 -11.34
N TYR A 2 6.21 16.88 -10.74
CA TYR A 2 6.01 17.01 -9.28
C TYR A 2 5.23 15.80 -8.73
N ARG A 3 5.80 14.59 -8.82
CA ARG A 3 5.02 13.39 -8.42
C ARG A 3 5.82 12.28 -7.75
N LEU A 4 6.80 12.62 -6.92
CA LEU A 4 7.41 11.68 -5.97
C LEU A 4 7.85 12.40 -4.70
N SER A 5 6.98 12.37 -3.68
CA SER A 5 7.44 12.40 -2.30
C SER A 5 6.71 11.31 -1.53
N VAL A 6 6.79 10.09 -2.08
CA VAL A 6 6.78 8.88 -1.27
C VAL A 6 8.23 8.68 -0.87
N ASP A 7 8.52 8.60 0.42
CA ASP A 7 9.87 8.41 0.94
C ASP A 7 10.47 7.10 0.41
N CYS A 8 11.34 7.22 -0.60
CA CYS A 8 11.98 6.05 -1.24
C CYS A 8 12.71 5.16 -0.22
N LYS A 9 13.20 5.74 0.88
CA LYS A 9 13.85 5.02 1.98
C LYS A 9 12.88 4.09 2.71
N MET A 10 11.69 4.58 3.05
CA MET A 10 10.66 3.78 3.72
C MET A 10 10.16 2.67 2.80
N LEU A 11 9.96 2.99 1.51
CA LEU A 11 9.52 1.99 0.53
C LEU A 11 10.56 0.88 0.33
N LEU A 12 11.86 1.24 0.33
CA LEU A 12 12.96 0.27 0.26
C LEU A 12 13.00 -0.65 1.49
N GLU A 13 12.78 -0.10 2.69
CA GLU A 13 12.70 -0.89 3.92
C GLU A 13 11.51 -1.86 3.89
N VAL A 14 10.33 -1.40 3.46
CA VAL A 14 9.13 -2.24 3.32
C VAL A 14 9.36 -3.34 2.29
N ARG A 15 10.04 -3.04 1.17
CA ARG A 15 10.43 -4.04 0.19
C ARG A 15 11.33 -5.12 0.80
N GLY A 16 12.27 -4.75 1.67
CA GLY A 16 13.09 -5.69 2.44
C GLY A 16 12.22 -6.66 3.25
N ARG A 17 11.23 -6.13 3.99
CA ARG A 17 10.30 -6.96 4.78
C ARG A 17 9.44 -7.88 3.90
N TYR A 18 9.02 -7.42 2.72
CA TYR A 18 8.33 -8.30 1.77
C TYR A 18 9.21 -9.43 1.26
N TYR A 19 10.49 -9.17 1.01
CA TYR A 19 11.43 -10.24 0.66
C TYR A 19 11.58 -11.26 1.77
N GLU A 20 11.66 -10.84 3.03
CA GLU A 20 11.70 -11.78 4.17
C GLU A 20 10.45 -12.66 4.19
N LEU A 21 9.25 -12.07 4.10
CA LEU A 21 7.98 -12.82 4.09
C LEU A 21 7.89 -13.81 2.92
N LEU A 22 8.25 -13.37 1.71
CA LEU A 22 8.23 -14.21 0.52
C LEU A 22 9.27 -15.33 0.60
N THR A 23 10.43 -15.08 1.20
CA THR A 23 11.49 -16.09 1.42
C THR A 23 11.04 -17.16 2.42
N HIS A 24 10.21 -16.79 3.40
CA HIS A 24 9.55 -17.73 4.32
C HIS A 24 8.34 -18.46 3.71
N CYS A 25 8.19 -18.46 2.37
CA CYS A 25 7.11 -19.12 1.65
C CYS A 25 5.71 -18.65 2.06
N ILE A 26 5.57 -17.39 2.53
CA ILE A 26 4.27 -16.81 2.83
C ILE A 26 3.62 -16.38 1.51
N PRO A 27 2.44 -16.90 1.16
CA PRO A 27 1.80 -16.58 -0.10
C PRO A 27 1.39 -15.09 -0.14
N PRO A 28 1.52 -14.42 -1.30
CA PRO A 28 1.28 -12.98 -1.41
C PRO A 28 -0.16 -12.58 -1.10
N ASP A 29 -1.12 -13.47 -1.35
CA ASP A 29 -2.54 -13.29 -0.99
C ASP A 29 -2.72 -13.00 0.51
N ILE A 30 -2.01 -13.75 1.35
CA ILE A 30 -2.05 -13.59 2.81
C ILE A 30 -1.37 -12.27 3.21
N ILE A 31 -0.28 -11.91 2.53
CA ILE A 31 0.43 -10.65 2.77
C ILE A 31 -0.50 -9.47 2.45
N PHE A 32 -1.15 -9.47 1.29
CA PHE A 32 -2.13 -8.44 0.90
C PHE A 32 -3.27 -8.35 1.90
N LYS A 33 -3.88 -9.47 2.27
CA LYS A 33 -5.01 -9.49 3.21
C LYS A 33 -4.63 -8.96 4.59
N ARG A 34 -3.46 -9.33 5.10
CA ARG A 34 -2.95 -8.86 6.40
C ARG A 34 -2.70 -7.36 6.37
N ILE A 35 -1.98 -6.87 5.37
CA ILE A 35 -1.67 -5.44 5.25
C ILE A 35 -2.97 -4.65 5.10
N LEU A 36 -3.89 -5.08 4.22
CA LEU A 36 -5.16 -4.40 4.03
C LEU A 36 -5.95 -4.27 5.33
N ASN A 37 -6.05 -5.34 6.12
CA ASN A 37 -6.77 -5.31 7.40
C ASN A 37 -6.17 -4.27 8.37
N GLU A 38 -4.85 -4.23 8.49
CA GLU A 38 -4.17 -3.25 9.34
C GLU A 38 -4.35 -1.82 8.82
N LEU A 39 -4.30 -1.60 7.50
CA LEU A 39 -4.51 -0.29 6.90
C LEU A 39 -5.96 0.21 7.08
N VAL A 40 -6.94 -0.64 6.80
CA VAL A 40 -8.37 -0.34 6.91
C VAL A 40 -8.79 -0.08 8.37
N ALA A 41 -8.10 -0.65 9.35
CA ALA A 41 -8.31 -0.33 10.76
C ALA A 41 -7.94 1.14 11.09
N ASN A 42 -6.98 1.72 10.37
CA ASN A 42 -6.42 3.05 10.64
C ASN A 42 -6.92 4.15 9.66
N CYS A 43 -7.77 3.82 8.68
CA CYS A 43 -8.27 4.76 7.68
C CYS A 43 -9.72 5.22 7.96
N ASP A 44 -10.13 6.36 7.40
CA ASP A 44 -11.53 6.82 7.37
C ASP A 44 -12.40 6.06 6.36
N GLY A 45 -13.73 6.10 6.53
CA GLY A 45 -14.69 5.32 5.73
C GLY A 45 -14.54 5.44 4.21
N THR A 46 -14.32 6.65 3.70
CA THR A 46 -14.11 6.90 2.27
C THR A 46 -12.78 6.30 1.78
N LEU A 47 -11.72 6.46 2.57
CA LEU A 47 -10.40 5.93 2.26
C LEU A 47 -10.36 4.40 2.31
N LYS A 48 -11.11 3.78 3.24
CA LYS A 48 -11.23 2.31 3.34
C LYS A 48 -11.72 1.68 2.04
N ALA A 49 -12.72 2.29 1.39
CA ALA A 49 -13.28 1.77 0.15
C ALA A 49 -12.24 1.80 -0.99
N GLU A 50 -11.54 2.92 -1.15
CA GLU A 50 -10.51 3.08 -2.18
C GLU A 50 -9.34 2.12 -1.95
N VAL A 51 -8.84 2.02 -0.73
CA VAL A 51 -7.70 1.14 -0.37
C VAL A 51 -8.06 -0.33 -0.54
N THR A 52 -9.30 -0.73 -0.20
CA THR A 52 -9.79 -2.09 -0.41
C THR A 52 -9.87 -2.44 -1.89
N GLN A 53 -10.38 -1.53 -2.73
CA GLN A 53 -10.44 -1.74 -4.16
C GLN A 53 -9.04 -1.87 -4.78
N LEU A 54 -8.09 -1.02 -4.35
CA LEU A 54 -6.70 -1.10 -4.80
C LEU A 54 -6.06 -2.42 -4.40
N ALA A 55 -6.20 -2.85 -3.14
CA ALA A 55 -5.65 -4.12 -2.68
C ALA A 55 -6.18 -5.30 -3.50
N ALA A 56 -7.50 -5.33 -3.77
CA ALA A 56 -8.11 -6.38 -4.58
C ALA A 56 -7.55 -6.41 -6.02
N GLN A 57 -7.34 -5.25 -6.64
CA GLN A 57 -6.77 -5.15 -7.99
C GLN A 57 -5.32 -5.66 -8.03
N TYR A 58 -4.46 -5.19 -7.14
CA TYR A 58 -3.04 -5.60 -7.11
C TYR A 58 -2.88 -7.07 -6.72
N GLN A 59 -3.71 -7.58 -5.82
CA GLN A 59 -3.75 -9.00 -5.45
C GLN A 59 -4.12 -9.87 -6.66
N ALA A 60 -5.20 -9.54 -7.39
CA ALA A 60 -5.61 -10.28 -8.58
C ALA A 60 -4.51 -10.27 -9.67
N GLN A 61 -3.89 -9.11 -9.90
CA GLN A 61 -2.77 -8.99 -10.85
C GLN A 61 -1.54 -9.80 -10.43
N SER A 62 -1.26 -9.90 -9.13
CA SER A 62 -0.17 -10.73 -8.60
C SER A 62 -0.37 -12.23 -8.87
N GLN A 63 -1.60 -12.69 -9.11
CA GLN A 63 -1.90 -14.10 -9.43
C GLN A 63 -1.77 -14.41 -10.93
N LEU A 64 -1.76 -13.38 -11.79
CA LEU A 64 -1.71 -13.51 -13.26
C LEU A 64 -0.29 -13.75 -13.82
N GLY A 65 0.69 -14.07 -12.97
CA GLY A 65 2.03 -14.52 -13.39
C GLY A 65 3.15 -13.47 -13.32
N SER A 66 2.86 -12.26 -12.84
CA SER A 66 3.91 -11.26 -12.56
C SER A 66 4.48 -11.45 -11.15
N LYS A 67 5.76 -11.08 -10.93
CA LYS A 67 6.41 -11.31 -9.62
C LYS A 67 5.65 -10.57 -8.52
N ALA A 68 5.21 -11.30 -7.50
CA ALA A 68 4.39 -10.75 -6.42
C ALA A 68 4.98 -9.51 -5.73
N ILE A 69 6.32 -9.46 -5.61
CA ILE A 69 7.03 -8.31 -5.04
C ILE A 69 6.72 -6.99 -5.75
N PHE A 70 6.54 -6.98 -7.07
CA PHE A 70 6.22 -5.76 -7.82
C PHE A 70 4.83 -5.24 -7.48
N HIS A 71 3.85 -6.15 -7.33
CA HIS A 71 2.49 -5.76 -6.99
C HIS A 71 2.39 -5.30 -5.53
N LEU A 72 3.09 -5.95 -4.62
CA LEU A 72 3.18 -5.53 -3.22
C LEU A 72 3.83 -4.15 -3.10
N GLU A 73 4.95 -3.92 -3.79
CA GLU A 73 5.63 -2.62 -3.82
C GLU A 73 4.74 -1.53 -4.43
N ALA A 74 4.10 -1.81 -5.57
CA ALA A 74 3.22 -0.86 -6.25
C ALA A 74 1.99 -0.51 -5.42
N PHE A 75 1.37 -1.49 -4.75
CA PHE A 75 0.26 -1.26 -3.83
C PHE A 75 0.68 -0.33 -2.68
N THR A 76 1.80 -0.60 -2.03
CA THR A 76 2.30 0.22 -0.92
C THR A 76 2.67 1.64 -1.37
N ALA A 77 3.34 1.80 -2.51
CA ALA A 77 3.64 3.11 -3.08
C ALA A 77 2.35 3.92 -3.35
N LYS A 78 1.34 3.23 -3.90
CA LYS A 78 0.05 3.84 -4.21
C LYS A 78 -0.70 4.24 -2.94
N PHE A 79 -0.72 3.38 -1.94
CA PHE A 79 -1.30 3.67 -0.63
C PHE A 79 -0.61 4.86 0.05
N MET A 80 0.73 4.86 0.15
CA MET A 80 1.49 5.94 0.78
C MET A 80 1.16 7.31 0.17
N ARG A 81 1.01 7.37 -1.16
CA ARG A 81 0.61 8.59 -1.86
C ARG A 81 -0.80 9.04 -1.51
N ILE A 82 -1.78 8.13 -1.53
CA ILE A 82 -3.19 8.47 -1.24
C ILE A 82 -3.31 8.90 0.22
N TYR A 83 -2.67 8.16 1.12
CA TYR A 83 -2.67 8.46 2.54
C TYR A 83 -2.01 9.83 2.83
N LYS A 84 -0.90 10.15 2.15
CA LYS A 84 -0.27 11.47 2.27
C LYS A 84 -1.21 12.59 1.80
N GLN A 85 -1.85 12.43 0.64
CA GLN A 85 -2.78 13.43 0.11
C GLN A 85 -3.95 13.63 1.09
N PHE A 86 -4.49 12.55 1.64
CA PHE A 86 -5.57 12.61 2.63
C PHE A 86 -5.16 13.37 3.90
N LEU A 87 -3.93 13.16 4.39
CA LEU A 87 -3.40 13.91 5.53
C LEU A 87 -3.22 15.40 5.20
N GLU A 88 -2.73 15.73 4.00
CA GLU A 88 -2.56 17.11 3.55
C GLU A 88 -3.92 17.82 3.46
N GLU A 89 -4.93 17.21 2.85
CA GLU A 89 -6.30 17.74 2.74
C GLU A 89 -6.96 17.90 4.13
N GLY A 90 -6.73 16.95 5.04
CA GLY A 90 -7.21 17.02 6.42
C GLY A 90 -6.56 18.15 7.23
N LEU A 91 -5.26 18.39 7.04
CA LEU A 91 -4.53 19.50 7.66
C LEU A 91 -5.02 20.86 7.12
N GLU A 92 -5.20 20.98 5.81
CA GLU A 92 -5.73 22.21 5.19
C GLU A 92 -7.14 22.54 5.70
N SER A 93 -7.98 21.53 5.94
CA SER A 93 -9.33 21.71 6.50
C SER A 93 -9.35 22.13 7.98
N MET A 94 -8.24 22.00 8.72
CA MET A 94 -8.13 22.40 10.13
C MET A 94 -7.50 23.78 10.36
N GLY A 95 -7.05 24.48 9.32
CA GLY A 95 -6.70 25.90 9.37
C GLY A 95 -5.53 26.25 10.30
N PHE A 96 -4.32 26.13 9.78
CA PHE A 96 -3.16 26.95 10.17
C PHE A 96 -2.66 27.72 8.96
#